data_AF-A0A1C7NQR0-F1
#
_entry.id   AF-A0A1C7NQR0-F1
#
_cell.length_a   1.000
_cell.length_b   1.000
_cell.length_c   1.000
_cell.angle_alpha   90.00
_cell.angle_beta   90.00
_cell.angle_gamma   90.00
#
_symmetry.space_group_name_H-M   'P 1'
#
loop_
_entity.id
_entity.type
_entity.pdbx_description
1 polymer ?
#
loop_
_entity_poly.entity_id
_entity_poly.type
_entity_poly.pdbx_seq_one_letter_code
_entity_poly.pdbx_strand_id
1 'polypeptide(L)'
;MLMPQHLLEHSSFINASAQRLPYVPFNPTDAGYAMYRCPYVWLRSHKEEYLQAQSKNEDYPLHLKKTMDWKNSNVFLWEVVDEILSMTTKPENPFEIDFAILDQLPLEEAIMLINSLLLFLKAIWVQASPSITYSSKIYQDIQKLESLYLDLTYKTTSSIKEMETQ
;
A
#
# COMPACT_ATOMS: atom_id res chain seq x y z
N MET A 1 35.95 -29.96 39.52
CA MET A 1 35.31 -29.17 40.60
C MET A 1 34.86 -27.88 39.97
N LEU A 2 33.54 -27.66 39.91
CA LEU A 2 32.86 -26.51 39.33
C LEU A 2 33.15 -25.23 40.13
N MET A 3 33.15 -24.06 39.46
CA MET A 3 32.74 -22.72 39.96
C MET A 3 33.05 -21.65 38.87
N PRO A 4 32.40 -20.46 38.84
CA PRO A 4 30.97 -20.20 38.62
C PRO A 4 30.71 -19.16 37.49
N GLN A 5 29.51 -19.20 36.89
CA GLN A 5 29.07 -18.35 35.76
C GLN A 5 28.32 -17.07 36.19
N HIS A 6 28.99 -16.03 36.65
CA HIS A 6 28.36 -14.70 36.67
C HIS A 6 29.41 -13.60 36.54
N LEU A 7 29.52 -13.03 35.33
CA LEU A 7 29.92 -11.65 34.98
C LEU A 7 30.49 -11.62 33.55
N LEU A 8 29.59 -11.76 32.58
CA LEU A 8 29.79 -11.27 31.21
C LEU A 8 28.53 -10.51 30.80
N GLU A 9 28.21 -9.44 31.54
CA GLU A 9 27.44 -8.36 30.96
C GLU A 9 28.43 -7.38 30.36
N HIS A 10 28.46 -7.33 29.03
CA HIS A 10 28.85 -6.20 28.17
C HIS A 10 29.32 -6.75 26.83
N SER A 11 28.39 -7.24 26.00
CA SER A 11 28.43 -7.18 24.53
C SER A 11 27.44 -8.18 23.91
N SER A 12 26.21 -7.73 23.67
CA SER A 12 25.31 -8.39 22.72
C SER A 12 24.23 -7.42 22.24
N PHE A 13 24.65 -6.38 21.53
CA PHE A 13 23.90 -5.98 20.34
C PHE A 13 24.02 -7.15 19.34
N ILE A 14 22.93 -7.50 18.67
CA ILE A 14 22.75 -8.69 17.81
C ILE A 14 22.30 -9.94 18.59
N ASN A 15 21.02 -9.96 18.98
CA ASN A 15 20.16 -11.15 18.88
C ASN A 15 18.72 -10.79 19.28
N ALA A 16 18.04 -9.99 18.45
CA ALA A 16 16.58 -9.91 18.50
C ALA A 16 16.00 -11.05 17.67
N SER A 17 16.10 -12.23 18.26
CA SER A 17 15.09 -13.28 18.31
C SER A 17 14.00 -13.26 17.23
N ALA A 18 13.97 -14.36 16.46
CA ALA A 18 12.74 -15.07 16.10
C ALA A 18 11.97 -15.42 17.39
N GLN A 19 11.34 -14.41 18.00
CA GLN A 19 10.36 -14.59 19.06
C GLN A 19 9.13 -15.19 18.39
N ARG A 20 8.79 -16.43 18.77
CA ARG A 20 7.45 -16.98 18.56
C ARG A 20 6.46 -15.89 18.95
N LEU A 21 5.64 -15.45 18.00
CA LEU A 21 4.46 -14.66 18.33
C LEU A 21 3.66 -15.46 19.37
N PRO A 22 3.24 -14.86 20.49
CA PRO A 22 2.38 -15.55 21.43
C PRO A 22 1.11 -15.98 20.69
N TYR A 23 0.73 -17.25 20.84
CA TYR A 23 -0.56 -17.73 20.35
C TYR A 23 -1.66 -16.96 21.10
N VAL A 24 -2.38 -16.10 20.40
CA VAL A 24 -3.53 -15.38 20.95
C VAL A 24 -4.78 -16.06 20.40
N PRO A 25 -5.66 -16.62 21.25
CA PRO A 25 -6.90 -17.20 20.78
C PRO A 25 -7.74 -16.12 20.08
N PHE A 26 -8.18 -16.43 18.86
CA PHE A 26 -8.98 -15.54 18.02
C PHE A 26 -10.34 -15.30 18.69
N ASN A 27 -10.53 -14.12 19.30
CA ASN A 27 -11.85 -13.64 19.72
C ASN A 27 -12.41 -12.70 18.64
N PRO A 28 -13.61 -12.94 18.07
CA PRO A 28 -14.02 -12.31 16.82
C PRO A 28 -14.51 -10.86 16.95
N THR A 29 -14.44 -10.24 18.12
CA THR A 29 -15.23 -9.02 18.40
C THR A 29 -14.43 -7.74 18.67
N ASP A 30 -13.09 -7.79 18.73
CA ASP A 30 -12.30 -6.58 18.95
C ASP A 30 -11.42 -6.24 17.74
N ALA A 31 -11.60 -5.01 17.27
CA ALA A 31 -11.16 -4.49 16.00
C ALA A 31 -9.68 -4.77 15.68
N GLY A 32 -9.48 -5.27 14.45
CA GLY A 32 -8.21 -5.70 13.90
C GLY A 32 -7.15 -4.60 13.74
N TYR A 33 -5.93 -5.05 13.49
CA TYR A 33 -4.75 -4.29 13.08
C TYR A 33 -4.07 -3.37 14.10
N ALA A 34 -4.79 -2.68 14.99
CA ALA A 34 -4.17 -1.67 15.88
C ALA A 34 -3.14 -2.26 16.87
N MET A 35 -3.32 -3.51 17.32
CA MET A 35 -2.41 -4.14 18.29
C MET A 35 -1.00 -4.40 17.74
N TYR A 36 -0.84 -4.46 16.41
CA TYR A 36 0.36 -5.01 15.81
C TYR A 36 1.46 -3.98 15.51
N ARG A 37 1.14 -2.68 15.57
CA ARG A 37 2.05 -1.57 15.27
C ARG A 37 2.73 -1.67 13.87
N CYS A 38 2.23 -2.55 13.00
CA CYS A 38 2.60 -2.71 11.59
C CYS A 38 1.46 -3.45 10.85
N PRO A 39 1.27 -3.20 9.54
CA PRO A 39 0.27 -3.90 8.76
C PRO A 39 0.72 -5.35 8.50
N TYR A 40 -0.17 -6.30 8.77
CA TYR A 40 -0.02 -7.70 8.35
C TYR A 40 -0.92 -7.97 7.15
N VAL A 41 -0.40 -8.75 6.21
CA VAL A 41 -1.07 -9.02 4.93
C VAL A 41 -1.26 -10.52 4.81
N TRP A 42 -2.47 -10.96 4.43
CA TRP A 42 -2.75 -12.36 4.11
C TRP A 42 -3.23 -12.44 2.67
N LEU A 43 -2.60 -13.29 1.85
CA LEU A 43 -3.11 -13.58 0.52
C LEU A 43 -4.35 -14.46 0.63
N ARG A 44 -5.44 -14.01 -0.01
CA ARG A 44 -6.65 -14.82 -0.21
C ARG A 44 -6.65 -15.52 -1.57
N SER A 45 -5.96 -14.96 -2.56
CA SER A 45 -5.87 -15.44 -3.95
C SER A 45 -4.40 -15.64 -4.35
N HIS A 46 -4.14 -16.47 -5.38
CA HIS A 46 -2.78 -16.85 -5.83
C HIS A 46 -1.91 -17.46 -4.72
N LYS A 47 -2.58 -18.07 -3.72
CA LYS A 47 -1.97 -18.61 -2.50
C LYS A 47 -1.02 -19.77 -2.82
N GLU A 48 -1.39 -20.63 -3.76
CA GLU A 48 -0.62 -21.82 -4.13
C GLU A 48 0.70 -21.48 -4.82
N GLU A 49 0.69 -20.48 -5.71
CA GLU A 49 1.90 -20.00 -6.41
C GLU A 49 2.90 -19.39 -5.42
N TYR A 50 2.40 -18.70 -4.38
CA TYR A 50 3.23 -18.11 -3.33
C TYR A 50 3.74 -19.15 -2.30
N LEU A 51 2.89 -20.09 -1.87
CA LEU A 51 3.23 -21.13 -0.89
C LEU A 51 4.20 -22.19 -1.42
N GLN A 52 4.35 -22.32 -2.74
CA GLN A 52 5.43 -23.12 -3.30
C GLN A 52 6.81 -22.45 -3.12
N ALA A 53 6.85 -21.12 -2.99
CA ALA A 53 8.07 -20.34 -2.82
C ALA A 53 8.45 -20.06 -1.35
N GLN A 54 7.48 -20.05 -0.43
CA GLN A 54 7.71 -19.88 1.01
C GLN A 54 7.02 -20.99 1.81
N SER A 55 7.70 -21.50 2.85
CA SER A 55 7.32 -22.64 3.69
C SER A 55 5.80 -22.84 3.89
N LYS A 56 5.36 -24.10 3.76
CA LYS A 56 3.97 -24.65 3.70
C LYS A 56 3.00 -24.32 4.84
N ASN A 57 3.16 -23.22 5.58
CA ASN A 57 2.21 -22.86 6.63
C ASN A 57 1.24 -21.78 6.15
N GLU A 58 0.04 -22.26 5.86
CA GLU A 58 -1.07 -21.53 5.23
C GLU A 58 -1.71 -20.40 6.05
N ASP A 59 -1.45 -20.35 7.36
CA ASP A 59 -2.11 -19.45 8.31
C ASP A 59 -1.26 -18.24 8.73
N TYR A 60 -0.03 -18.13 8.23
CA TYR A 60 0.86 -17.02 8.57
C TYR A 60 0.70 -15.83 7.63
N PRO A 61 0.79 -14.59 8.15
CA PRO A 61 0.84 -13.41 7.30
C PRO A 61 2.09 -13.42 6.41
N LEU A 62 2.02 -12.73 5.28
CA LEU A 62 3.13 -12.56 4.36
C LEU A 62 4.31 -11.88 5.05
N HIS A 63 5.50 -12.45 4.85
CA HIS A 63 6.75 -11.83 5.25
C HIS A 63 7.22 -10.88 4.14
N LEU A 64 6.72 -9.66 4.20
CA LEU A 64 7.09 -8.57 3.32
C LEU A 64 8.27 -7.79 3.93
N LYS A 65 9.23 -7.39 3.12
CA LYS A 65 10.36 -6.59 3.57
C LYS A 65 9.87 -5.24 4.09
N LYS A 66 8.92 -4.61 3.38
CA LYS A 66 8.37 -3.30 3.76
C LYS A 66 7.60 -3.36 5.09
N THR A 67 6.92 -4.47 5.39
CA THR A 67 6.23 -4.60 6.69
C THR A 67 7.20 -4.88 7.83
N MET A 68 8.33 -5.56 7.58
CA MET A 68 9.41 -5.73 8.58
C MET A 68 10.14 -4.41 8.85
N ASP A 69 10.38 -3.60 7.82
CA ASP A 69 11.06 -2.32 7.92
C ASP A 69 10.14 -1.19 8.44
N TRP A 70 8.83 -1.43 8.56
CA TRP A 70 7.80 -0.45 8.95
C TRP A 70 8.11 0.35 10.22
N LYS A 71 8.73 -0.27 11.22
CA LYS A 71 9.07 0.39 12.49
C LYS A 71 10.39 1.17 12.44
N ASN A 72 11.27 0.80 11.51
CA ASN A 72 12.65 1.27 11.45
C ASN A 72 12.88 2.26 10.30
N SER A 73 11.95 2.35 9.36
CA SER A 73 12.03 3.15 8.16
C SER A 73 10.69 3.84 7.90
N ASN A 74 10.73 4.95 7.16
CA ASN A 74 9.54 5.65 6.74
C ASN A 74 8.91 4.93 5.54
N VAL A 75 8.22 3.82 5.83
CA VAL A 75 7.55 2.99 4.84
C VAL A 75 6.16 3.53 4.58
N PHE A 76 5.85 3.81 3.32
CA PHE A 76 4.52 4.21 2.90
C PHE A 76 3.65 3.00 2.56
N LEU A 77 2.35 3.11 2.79
CA LEU A 77 1.41 2.02 2.54
C LEU A 77 1.43 1.54 1.08
N TRP A 78 1.58 2.47 0.13
CA TRP A 78 1.66 2.13 -1.30
C TRP A 78 2.88 1.26 -1.63
N GLU A 79 3.99 1.36 -0.87
CA GLU A 79 5.16 0.49 -1.06
C GLU A 79 4.87 -0.96 -0.66
N VAL A 80 4.00 -1.15 0.34
CA VAL A 80 3.54 -2.49 0.74
C VAL A 80 2.65 -3.08 -0.36
N VAL A 81 1.77 -2.27 -0.96
CA VAL A 81 0.92 -2.69 -2.08
C VAL A 81 1.76 -3.04 -3.31
N ASP A 82 2.74 -2.21 -3.66
CA ASP A 82 3.70 -2.47 -4.75
C ASP A 82 4.47 -3.78 -4.51
N GLU A 83 4.98 -4.01 -3.30
CA GLU A 83 5.67 -5.26 -2.95
C GLU A 83 4.75 -6.48 -3.16
N ILE A 84 3.50 -6.42 -2.72
CA ILE A 84 2.53 -7.52 -2.92
C ILE A 84 2.26 -7.78 -4.40
N LEU A 85 2.06 -6.73 -5.19
CA LEU A 85 1.78 -6.86 -6.62
C LEU A 85 3.01 -7.38 -7.39
N SER A 86 4.21 -6.98 -7.00
CA SER A 86 5.47 -7.49 -7.56
C SER A 86 5.69 -8.99 -7.29
N MET A 87 5.09 -9.53 -6.22
CA MET A 87 5.18 -10.96 -5.88
C MET A 87 4.12 -11.81 -6.56
N THR A 88 2.98 -11.22 -6.90
CA THR A 88 1.80 -11.95 -7.41
C THR A 88 1.67 -11.80 -8.92
N THR A 89 1.25 -10.62 -9.40
CA THR A 89 0.87 -10.41 -10.80
C THR A 89 1.96 -9.72 -11.63
N LYS A 90 2.93 -9.06 -10.99
CA LYS A 90 4.03 -8.31 -11.64
C LYS A 90 3.56 -7.36 -12.76
N PRO A 91 2.64 -6.43 -12.45
CA PRO A 91 2.15 -5.48 -13.44
C PRO A 91 3.26 -4.52 -13.85
N GLU A 92 3.21 -4.01 -15.08
CA GLU A 92 4.14 -2.96 -15.51
C GLU A 92 3.88 -1.61 -14.82
N ASN A 93 2.64 -1.35 -14.40
CA ASN A 93 2.26 -0.23 -13.54
C ASN A 93 1.26 -0.73 -12.48
N PRO A 94 1.65 -0.82 -11.20
CA PRO A 94 0.76 -1.30 -10.13
C PRO A 94 -0.38 -0.33 -9.80
N PHE A 95 -0.29 0.94 -10.22
CA PHE A 95 -1.26 1.99 -9.95
C PHE A 95 -1.90 2.53 -11.23
N GLU A 96 -1.99 1.69 -12.27
CA GLU A 96 -2.64 2.05 -13.53
C GLU A 96 -4.11 2.40 -13.30
N ILE A 97 -4.55 3.48 -13.95
CA ILE A 97 -5.92 3.97 -13.85
C ILE A 97 -6.73 3.54 -15.06
N ASP A 98 -7.88 2.92 -14.79
CA ASP A 98 -8.90 2.69 -15.82
C ASP A 98 -9.77 3.94 -16.00
N PHE A 99 -9.43 4.73 -17.02
CA PHE A 99 -10.17 5.95 -17.35
C PHE A 99 -11.60 5.67 -17.85
N ALA A 100 -11.89 4.47 -18.35
CA ALA A 100 -13.24 4.15 -18.83
C ALA A 100 -14.27 4.10 -17.69
N ILE A 101 -13.82 3.81 -16.47
CA ILE A 101 -14.67 3.86 -15.27
C ILE A 101 -15.00 5.31 -14.92
N LEU A 102 -14.04 6.23 -15.06
CA LEU A 102 -14.22 7.64 -14.73
C LEU A 102 -15.29 8.29 -15.62
N ASP A 103 -15.35 7.90 -16.90
CA ASP A 103 -16.35 8.39 -17.86
C ASP A 103 -17.78 7.92 -17.54
N GLN A 104 -17.94 6.84 -16.78
CA GLN A 104 -19.24 6.27 -16.42
C GLN A 104 -19.84 6.88 -15.15
N LEU A 105 -19.05 7.62 -14.38
CA LEU A 105 -19.49 8.17 -13.10
C LEU A 105 -20.29 9.46 -13.27
N PRO A 106 -21.26 9.73 -12.36
CA PRO A 106 -21.88 11.05 -12.24
C PRO A 106 -20.82 12.14 -12.04
N LEU A 107 -21.09 13.34 -12.57
CA LEU A 107 -20.12 14.45 -12.60
C LEU A 107 -19.47 14.75 -11.23
N GLU A 108 -20.27 14.79 -10.17
CA GLU A 108 -19.81 15.10 -8.81
C GLU A 108 -18.88 14.02 -8.26
N GLU A 109 -19.26 12.75 -8.44
CA GLU A 109 -18.47 11.59 -8.04
C GLU A 109 -17.17 11.49 -8.84
N ALA A 110 -17.25 11.75 -10.15
CA ALA A 110 -16.09 11.77 -11.04
C ALA A 110 -15.06 12.82 -10.59
N ILE A 111 -15.49 14.06 -10.33
CA ILE A 111 -14.60 15.15 -9.86
C ILE A 111 -13.93 14.77 -8.54
N MET A 112 -14.68 14.24 -7.58
CA MET A 112 -14.15 13.83 -6.27
C MET A 112 -13.13 12.69 -6.41
N LEU A 113 -13.44 11.67 -7.21
CA LEU A 113 -12.57 10.52 -7.43
C LEU A 113 -11.29 10.94 -8.16
N ILE A 114 -11.40 11.71 -9.24
CA ILE A 114 -10.25 12.22 -10.01
C ILE A 114 -9.31 13.01 -9.11
N ASN A 115 -9.84 13.92 -8.27
CA ASN A 115 -9.01 14.70 -7.37
C ASN A 115 -8.30 13.82 -6.33
N SER A 116 -8.99 12.81 -5.81
CA SER A 116 -8.40 11.85 -4.86
C SER A 116 -7.28 11.02 -5.51
N LEU A 117 -7.50 10.55 -6.74
CA LEU A 117 -6.50 9.83 -7.54
C LEU A 117 -5.30 10.72 -7.88
N LEU A 118 -5.52 11.98 -8.24
CA LEU A 118 -4.46 12.95 -8.49
C LEU A 118 -3.57 13.16 -7.27
N LEU A 119 -4.18 13.39 -6.09
CA LEU A 119 -3.43 13.56 -4.85
C LEU A 119 -2.63 12.31 -4.50
N PHE A 120 -3.23 11.14 -4.67
CA PHE A 120 -2.56 9.87 -4.42
C PHE A 120 -1.37 9.63 -5.37
N LEU A 121 -1.57 9.76 -6.68
CA LEU A 121 -0.51 9.56 -7.67
C LEU A 121 0.61 10.59 -7.53
N LYS A 122 0.29 11.86 -7.25
CA LYS A 122 1.31 12.89 -6.96
C LYS A 122 2.10 12.57 -5.70
N ALA A 123 1.44 12.06 -4.65
CA ALA A 123 2.13 11.62 -3.45
C ALA A 123 3.10 10.48 -3.75
N ILE A 124 2.69 9.47 -4.53
CA ILE A 124 3.58 8.40 -4.98
C ILE A 124 4.74 8.98 -5.79
N TRP A 125 4.46 9.82 -6.78
CA TRP A 125 5.49 10.41 -7.65
C TRP A 125 6.57 11.18 -6.86
N VAL A 126 6.18 11.89 -5.80
CA VAL A 126 7.11 12.64 -4.94
C VAL A 126 7.86 11.74 -3.95
N GLN A 127 7.19 10.72 -3.40
CA GLN A 127 7.76 9.82 -2.38
C GLN A 127 8.58 8.68 -2.97
N ALA A 128 8.31 8.34 -4.24
CA ALA A 128 8.95 7.27 -4.97
C ALA A 128 10.47 7.46 -5.04
N SER A 129 11.20 6.36 -4.85
CA SER A 129 12.62 6.33 -5.17
C SER A 129 12.82 6.53 -6.69
N PRO A 130 13.86 7.26 -7.13
CA PRO A 130 14.14 7.48 -8.55
C PRO A 130 14.33 6.22 -9.40
N SER A 131 14.57 5.07 -8.74
CA SER A 131 14.78 3.76 -9.37
C SER A 131 13.50 3.05 -9.80
N ILE A 132 12.31 3.59 -9.51
CA ILE A 132 11.05 2.94 -9.85
C ILE A 132 10.80 2.97 -11.36
N THR A 133 10.61 1.79 -11.96
CA THR A 133 10.49 1.63 -13.42
C THR A 133 9.20 2.21 -14.00
N TYR A 134 8.11 2.20 -13.23
CA TYR A 134 6.78 2.67 -13.67
C TYR A 134 6.54 4.16 -13.44
N SER A 135 7.57 4.88 -12.99
CA SER A 135 7.49 6.31 -12.69
C SER A 135 6.92 7.10 -13.88
N SER A 136 7.48 6.93 -15.08
CA SER A 136 7.02 7.63 -16.29
C SER A 136 5.54 7.40 -16.62
N LYS A 137 5.01 6.21 -16.33
CA LYS A 137 3.59 5.87 -16.55
C LYS A 137 2.68 6.59 -15.55
N ILE A 138 3.08 6.65 -14.26
CA ILE A 138 2.37 7.43 -13.25
C ILE A 138 2.29 8.90 -13.68
N TYR A 139 3.39 9.46 -14.19
CA TYR A 139 3.39 10.84 -14.66
C TYR A 139 2.42 11.08 -15.83
N GLN A 140 2.37 10.15 -16.79
CA GLN A 140 1.41 10.21 -17.89
C GLN A 140 -0.04 10.17 -17.39
N ASP A 141 -0.34 9.32 -16.41
CA ASP A 141 -1.68 9.22 -15.83
C ASP A 141 -2.06 10.48 -15.05
N ILE A 142 -1.11 11.10 -14.33
CA ILE A 142 -1.31 12.40 -13.68
C ILE A 142 -1.69 13.47 -14.71
N GLN A 143 -0.96 13.57 -15.83
CA GLN A 143 -1.25 14.57 -16.85
C GLN A 143 -2.64 14.39 -17.47
N LYS A 144 -3.05 13.15 -17.73
CA LYS A 144 -4.39 12.84 -18.23
C LYS A 144 -5.48 13.23 -17.24
N LEU A 145 -5.29 12.88 -15.96
CA LEU A 145 -6.25 13.24 -14.90
C LEU A 145 -6.36 14.74 -14.70
N GLU A 146 -5.25 15.49 -14.79
CA GLU A 146 -5.29 16.96 -14.69
C GLU A 146 -6.12 17.58 -15.83
N SER A 147 -5.92 17.11 -17.06
CA SER A 147 -6.73 17.54 -18.21
C SER A 147 -8.21 17.24 -17.98
N LEU A 148 -8.53 16.02 -17.54
CA LEU A 148 -9.91 15.59 -17.30
C LEU A 148 -10.57 16.41 -16.18
N TYR A 149 -9.85 16.66 -15.09
CA TYR A 149 -10.33 17.47 -13.97
C TYR A 149 -10.69 18.88 -14.40
N LEU A 150 -9.84 19.52 -15.22
CA LEU A 150 -10.10 20.85 -15.76
C LEU A 150 -11.36 20.84 -16.62
N ASP A 151 -11.48 19.89 -17.55
CA ASP A 151 -12.63 19.78 -18.44
C ASP A 151 -13.95 19.63 -17.68
N LEU A 152 -13.98 18.77 -16.65
CA LEU A 152 -15.17 18.58 -15.81
C LEU A 152 -15.49 19.83 -15.00
N THR A 153 -14.48 20.51 -14.44
CA THR A 153 -14.69 21.75 -13.67
C THR A 153 -15.27 22.86 -14.55
N TYR A 154 -14.81 22.98 -15.79
CA TYR A 154 -15.37 23.93 -16.76
C TYR A 154 -16.83 23.62 -17.10
N LYS A 155 -17.18 22.34 -17.30
CA LYS A 155 -18.57 21.92 -17.52
C LYS A 155 -19.46 22.30 -16.34
N THR A 156 -19.06 21.97 -15.11
CA THR A 156 -19.82 22.28 -13.90
C THR A 156 -20.07 23.78 -13.74
N THR A 157 -19.02 24.58 -13.87
CA THR A 157 -19.13 26.05 -13.70
C THR A 157 -19.98 26.70 -14.79
N SER A 158 -20.05 26.11 -15.99
CA SER A 158 -20.91 26.59 -17.06
C SER A 158 -22.38 26.27 -16.79
N SER A 159 -22.68 25.04 -16.36
CA SER A 159 -24.05 24.64 -15.98
C SER A 159 -24.61 25.46 -14.81
N ILE A 160 -23.78 25.80 -13.81
CA ILE A 160 -24.20 26.64 -12.68
C ILE A 160 -24.64 28.04 -13.15
N LYS A 161 -23.87 28.66 -14.06
CA LYS A 161 -24.20 30.00 -14.58
C LYS A 161 -25.53 30.03 -15.34
N GLU A 162 -25.84 28.96 -16.07
CA GLU A 162 -27.11 28.84 -16.80
C GLU A 162 -28.32 28.76 -15.85
N MET A 163 -28.16 28.15 -14.68
CA MET A 163 -29.21 28.07 -13.66
C MET A 163 -29.44 29.39 -12.92
N GLU A 164 -28.40 30.21 -12.74
CA GLU A 164 -28.51 31.53 -12.06
C GLU A 164 -29.16 32.62 -12.93
N THR A 165 -29.28 32.38 -14.23
CA THR A 165 -29.83 33.36 -15.20
C THR A 165 -31.32 33.15 -15.48
N GLN A 166 -31.95 32.15 -14.86
CA GLN A 166 -33.40 31.85 -14.91
C GLN A 166 -34.11 32.31 -13.65
#